data_AF-A0A2E2VXN2-F1
#
_entry.id   AF-A0A2E2VXN2-F1
#
_cell.length_a   1.000
_cell.length_b   1.000
_cell.length_c   1.000
_cell.angle_alpha   90.00
_cell.angle_beta   90.00
_cell.angle_gamma   90.00
#
_symmetry.space_group_name_H-M   'P 1'
#
loop_
_entity.id
_entity.type
_entity.pdbx_description
1 polymer ?
#
loop_
_entity_poly.entity_id
_entity_poly.type
_entity_poly.pdbx_seq_one_letter_code
_entity_poly.pdbx_strand_id
1 'polypeptide(L)'
;MVFAEIITGITLVNKAAEQIKKLVQNANDVSKLAKHIDDMFEGESQINKKRNKRSMFSVHSVAEETINAKLARERLNEMGQLIDLRFGHGTWAGILKERADRIHAAKEEAKKIAHQKRIQYEENMQLFWTILGILVGAVGLLFGMYVFFKN
;
A
#
# COMPACT_ATOMS: atom_id res chain seq x y z
N MET A 1 -20.90 3.09 7.59
CA MET A 1 -19.93 3.61 6.61
C MET A 1 -19.32 2.54 5.69
N VAL A 2 -19.48 1.23 5.97
CA VAL A 2 -18.78 0.20 5.21
C VAL A 2 -19.49 -0.19 3.90
N PHE A 3 -20.82 -0.25 3.83
CA PHE A 3 -21.50 -0.59 2.57
C PHE A 3 -21.23 0.43 1.44
N ALA A 4 -21.21 1.73 1.74
CA ALA A 4 -20.93 2.78 0.76
C ALA A 4 -19.58 2.60 0.07
N GLU A 5 -18.52 2.22 0.80
CA GLU A 5 -17.18 2.01 0.24
C GLU A 5 -17.07 0.74 -0.62
N ILE A 6 -17.86 -0.33 -0.35
CA ILE A 6 -17.90 -1.53 -1.21
C ILE A 6 -18.55 -1.18 -2.54
N ILE A 7 -19.68 -0.47 -2.46
CA ILE A 7 -20.38 0.03 -3.64
C ILE A 7 -19.40 0.87 -4.46
N THR A 8 -18.57 1.70 -3.83
CA THR A 8 -17.51 2.46 -4.53
C THR A 8 -16.50 1.56 -5.24
N GLY A 9 -15.97 0.53 -4.58
CA GLY A 9 -14.93 -0.34 -5.15
C GLY A 9 -15.39 -1.14 -6.37
N ILE A 10 -16.49 -1.88 -6.25
CA ILE A 10 -17.01 -2.68 -7.38
C ILE A 10 -17.57 -1.80 -8.51
N THR A 11 -18.16 -0.65 -8.17
CA THR A 11 -18.60 0.34 -9.17
C THR A 11 -17.41 0.91 -9.93
N LEU A 12 -16.29 1.18 -9.25
CA LEU A 12 -15.06 1.65 -9.89
C LEU A 12 -14.51 0.61 -10.88
N VAL A 13 -14.45 -0.66 -10.47
CA VAL A 13 -14.03 -1.77 -11.36
C VAL A 13 -14.93 -1.85 -12.59
N ASN A 14 -16.26 -1.86 -12.41
CA ASN A 14 -17.21 -1.96 -13.52
C ASN A 14 -17.12 -0.75 -14.45
N LYS A 15 -17.07 0.47 -13.90
CA LYS A 15 -16.92 1.70 -14.68
C LYS A 15 -15.62 1.70 -15.48
N ALA A 16 -14.51 1.28 -14.87
CA ALA A 16 -13.23 1.17 -15.54
C ALA A 16 -13.27 0.14 -16.68
N ALA A 17 -13.85 -1.04 -16.44
CA ALA A 17 -14.02 -2.08 -17.46
C ALA A 17 -14.84 -1.59 -18.66
N GLU A 18 -15.93 -0.86 -18.44
CA GLU A 18 -16.72 -0.26 -19.52
C GLU A 18 -15.92 0.73 -20.38
N GLN A 19 -15.10 1.57 -19.73
CA GLN A 19 -14.25 2.52 -20.45
C GLN A 19 -13.12 1.83 -21.20
N ILE A 20 -12.48 0.82 -20.59
CA ILE A 20 -11.48 -0.04 -21.24
C ILE A 20 -12.07 -0.64 -22.51
N LYS A 21 -13.27 -1.26 -22.42
CA LYS A 21 -13.94 -1.85 -23.57
C LYS A 21 -14.14 -0.85 -24.71
N LYS A 22 -14.59 0.38 -24.41
CA LYS A 22 -14.78 1.44 -25.41
C LYS A 22 -13.46 1.89 -26.04
N LEU A 23 -12.42 2.09 -25.23
CA LEU A 23 -11.14 2.63 -25.70
C LEU A 23 -10.30 1.60 -26.46
N VAL A 24 -10.33 0.33 -26.03
CA VAL A 24 -9.67 -0.78 -26.73
C VAL A 24 -10.22 -0.93 -28.15
N GLN A 25 -11.52 -0.71 -28.34
CA GLN A 25 -12.15 -0.72 -29.67
C GLN A 25 -11.79 0.51 -30.52
N ASN A 26 -11.66 1.69 -29.90
CA ASN A 26 -11.49 2.96 -30.59
C ASN A 26 -10.03 3.38 -30.86
N ALA A 27 -9.04 2.59 -30.45
CA ALA A 27 -7.61 2.65 -30.82
C ALA A 27 -6.79 3.93 -30.54
N ASN A 28 -7.41 5.07 -30.21
CA ASN A 28 -6.73 6.37 -30.31
C ASN A 28 -6.24 6.97 -28.98
N ASP A 29 -6.60 6.40 -27.82
CA ASP A 29 -6.28 6.99 -26.51
C ASP A 29 -5.63 5.98 -25.54
N VAL A 30 -4.43 5.48 -25.89
CA VAL A 30 -3.68 4.52 -25.05
C VAL A 30 -3.42 5.08 -23.64
N SER A 31 -3.19 6.38 -23.49
CA SER A 31 -2.99 7.01 -22.18
C SER A 31 -4.26 6.99 -21.31
N LYS A 32 -5.45 7.15 -21.91
CA LYS A 32 -6.72 7.05 -21.16
C LYS A 32 -7.01 5.59 -20.81
N LEU A 33 -6.65 4.66 -21.70
CA LEU A 33 -6.74 3.22 -21.44
C LEU A 33 -5.90 2.83 -20.22
N ALA A 34 -4.65 3.30 -20.15
CA ALA A 34 -3.77 3.07 -19.01
C ALA A 34 -4.38 3.58 -17.69
N LYS A 35 -4.92 4.81 -17.70
CA LYS A 35 -5.60 5.37 -16.53
C LYS A 35 -6.75 4.50 -16.04
N HIS A 36 -7.57 3.98 -16.96
CA HIS A 36 -8.70 3.12 -16.56
C HIS A 36 -8.27 1.72 -16.13
N ILE A 37 -7.16 1.20 -16.65
CA ILE A 37 -6.54 -0.02 -16.11
C ILE A 37 -6.10 0.21 -14.65
N ASP A 38 -5.50 1.36 -14.35
CA ASP A 38 -5.12 1.74 -12.98
C ASP A 38 -6.34 1.92 -12.06
N ASP A 39 -7.39 2.60 -12.53
CA ASP A 39 -8.65 2.73 -11.80
C ASP A 39 -9.25 1.35 -11.45
N MET A 40 -9.19 0.40 -12.38
CA MET A 40 -9.65 -0.98 -12.17
C MET A 40 -8.82 -1.71 -11.11
N PHE A 41 -7.49 -1.58 -11.15
CA PHE A 41 -6.62 -2.15 -10.13
C PHE A 41 -6.83 -1.51 -8.76
N GLU A 42 -7.10 -0.21 -8.70
CA GLU A 42 -7.41 0.48 -7.46
C GLU A 42 -8.74 0.02 -6.87
N GLY A 43 -9.77 -0.19 -7.71
CA GLY A 43 -11.03 -0.79 -7.28
C GLY A 43 -10.86 -2.20 -6.68
N GLU A 44 -10.05 -3.06 -7.32
CA GLU A 44 -9.72 -4.39 -6.79
C GLU A 44 -8.94 -4.32 -5.46
N SER A 45 -7.98 -3.40 -5.37
CA SER A 45 -7.23 -3.10 -4.15
C SER A 45 -8.14 -2.65 -3.01
N GLN A 46 -9.14 -1.80 -3.27
CA GLN A 46 -10.12 -1.37 -2.26
C GLN A 46 -10.96 -2.55 -1.73
N ILE A 47 -11.41 -3.43 -2.63
CA ILE A 47 -12.15 -4.66 -2.26
C ILE A 47 -11.27 -5.56 -1.39
N ASN A 48 -10.01 -5.77 -1.78
CA ASN A 48 -9.07 -6.63 -1.05
C ASN A 48 -8.66 -6.06 0.32
N LYS A 49 -8.33 -4.76 0.40
CA LYS A 49 -7.99 -4.06 1.67
C LYS A 49 -9.10 -4.22 2.69
N LYS A 50 -10.35 -4.13 2.22
CA LYS A 50 -11.52 -4.23 3.07
C LYS A 50 -11.75 -5.63 3.62
N ARG A 51 -11.61 -6.65 2.77
CA ARG A 51 -11.64 -8.06 3.19
C ARG A 51 -10.61 -8.33 4.28
N ASN A 52 -9.41 -7.74 4.16
CA ASN A 52 -8.33 -7.90 5.14
C ASN A 52 -8.54 -7.11 6.45
N LYS A 53 -9.35 -6.03 6.44
CA LYS A 53 -9.54 -5.14 7.60
C LYS A 53 -10.61 -5.63 8.58
N ARG A 54 -11.41 -6.66 8.25
CA ARG A 54 -12.50 -7.15 9.11
C ARG A 54 -12.14 -8.42 9.89
N SER A 55 -12.27 -8.29 11.21
CA SER A 55 -12.19 -9.35 12.21
C SER A 55 -13.58 -9.99 12.45
N MET A 56 -13.65 -11.31 12.21
CA MET A 56 -14.46 -12.36 12.86
C MET A 56 -16.01 -12.28 13.01
N PHE A 57 -16.72 -11.16 12.83
CA PHE A 57 -18.11 -11.05 13.36
C PHE A 57 -19.27 -10.66 12.41
N SER A 58 -19.18 -10.81 11.09
CA SER A 58 -20.37 -10.66 10.22
C SER A 58 -20.42 -11.64 9.05
N VAL A 59 -21.11 -12.78 9.24
CA VAL A 59 -21.28 -13.81 8.20
C VAL A 59 -21.95 -13.27 6.93
N HIS A 60 -22.90 -12.32 7.07
CA HIS A 60 -23.55 -11.70 5.91
C HIS A 60 -22.58 -10.86 5.06
N SER A 61 -21.54 -10.27 5.66
CA SER A 61 -20.54 -9.49 4.91
C SER A 61 -19.53 -10.36 4.17
N VAL A 62 -19.23 -11.56 4.66
CA VAL A 62 -18.21 -12.44 4.05
C VAL A 62 -18.69 -12.94 2.68
N ALA A 63 -19.98 -13.31 2.56
CA ALA A 63 -20.55 -13.74 1.29
C ALA A 63 -20.47 -12.64 0.22
N GLU A 64 -20.92 -11.42 0.55
CA GLU A 64 -20.87 -10.27 -0.35
C GLU A 64 -19.44 -9.86 -0.72
N GLU A 65 -18.53 -9.80 0.25
CA GLU A 65 -17.11 -9.50 0.02
C GLU A 65 -16.46 -10.53 -0.90
N THR A 66 -16.79 -11.80 -0.71
CA THR A 66 -16.28 -12.90 -1.55
C THR A 66 -16.84 -12.79 -2.97
N ILE A 67 -18.13 -12.52 -3.12
CA ILE A 67 -18.77 -12.34 -4.43
C ILE A 67 -18.16 -11.15 -5.17
N ASN A 68 -18.02 -10.00 -4.51
CA ASN A 68 -17.43 -8.80 -5.11
C ASN A 68 -15.97 -9.01 -5.51
N ALA A 69 -15.18 -9.72 -4.69
CA ALA A 69 -13.80 -10.06 -5.03
C ALA A 69 -13.73 -10.98 -6.26
N LYS A 70 -14.62 -11.97 -6.36
CA LYS A 70 -14.71 -12.84 -7.54
C LYS A 70 -15.14 -12.07 -8.78
N LEU A 71 -16.17 -11.25 -8.68
CA LEU A 71 -16.65 -10.43 -9.79
C LEU A 71 -15.58 -9.46 -10.28
N ALA A 72 -14.84 -8.81 -9.38
CA ALA A 72 -13.73 -7.94 -9.76
C ALA A 72 -12.61 -8.71 -10.48
N ARG A 73 -12.30 -9.93 -10.03
CA ARG A 73 -11.34 -10.83 -10.67
C ARG A 73 -11.79 -11.23 -12.07
N GLU A 74 -13.07 -11.54 -12.24
CA GLU A 74 -13.67 -11.87 -13.54
C GLU A 74 -13.55 -10.68 -14.50
N ARG A 75 -13.90 -9.47 -14.05
CA ARG A 75 -13.73 -8.24 -14.86
C ARG A 75 -12.29 -8.00 -15.28
N LEU A 76 -11.33 -8.18 -14.36
CA LEU A 76 -9.91 -8.08 -14.66
C LEU A 76 -9.47 -9.07 -15.74
N ASN A 77 -9.94 -10.32 -15.66
CA ASN A 77 -9.63 -11.34 -16.65
C ASN A 77 -10.26 -11.04 -18.01
N GLU A 78 -11.53 -10.63 -18.05
CA GLU A 78 -12.22 -10.21 -19.27
C GLU A 78 -11.47 -9.05 -19.95
N MET A 79 -11.09 -8.03 -19.18
CA MET A 79 -10.36 -6.88 -19.73
C MET A 79 -8.95 -7.27 -20.20
N GLY A 80 -8.28 -8.16 -19.46
CA GLY A 80 -6.99 -8.71 -19.88
C GLY A 80 -7.07 -9.43 -21.23
N GLN A 81 -8.10 -10.26 -21.44
CA GLN A 81 -8.34 -10.91 -22.73
C GLN A 81 -8.60 -9.90 -23.84
N LEU A 82 -9.40 -8.86 -23.60
CA LEU A 82 -9.64 -7.81 -24.60
C LEU A 82 -8.37 -7.04 -24.96
N ILE A 83 -7.53 -6.75 -23.96
CA ILE A 83 -6.24 -6.09 -24.15
C ILE A 83 -5.31 -7.00 -24.98
N ASP A 84 -5.20 -8.27 -24.64
CA ASP A 84 -4.36 -9.22 -25.37
C ASP A 84 -4.84 -9.43 -26.82
N LEU A 85 -6.16 -9.53 -27.03
CA LEU A 85 -6.75 -9.61 -28.37
C LEU A 85 -6.43 -8.39 -29.23
N ARG A 86 -6.30 -7.22 -28.61
CA ARG A 86 -6.04 -5.96 -29.33
C ARG A 86 -4.56 -5.68 -29.55
N PHE A 87 -3.74 -5.89 -28.53
CA PHE A 87 -2.35 -5.43 -28.49
C PHE A 87 -1.33 -6.56 -28.62
N GLY A 88 -1.79 -7.81 -28.67
CA GLY A 88 -0.96 -9.00 -28.80
C GLY A 88 -1.00 -9.86 -27.54
N HIS A 89 -0.84 -11.16 -27.73
CA HIS A 89 -0.85 -12.11 -26.63
C HIS A 89 0.28 -11.80 -25.63
N GLY A 90 -0.07 -11.74 -24.34
CA GLY A 90 0.88 -11.51 -23.25
C GLY A 90 1.10 -10.04 -22.91
N THR A 91 0.45 -9.10 -23.58
CA THR A 91 0.48 -7.67 -23.20
C THR A 91 -0.06 -7.49 -21.77
N TRP A 92 -1.19 -8.09 -21.45
CA TRP A 92 -1.78 -8.02 -20.12
C TRP A 92 -0.88 -8.64 -19.05
N ALA A 93 -0.29 -9.80 -19.35
CA ALA A 93 0.67 -10.46 -18.46
C ALA A 93 1.90 -9.59 -18.20
N GLY A 94 2.41 -8.91 -19.24
CA GLY A 94 3.50 -7.94 -19.13
C GLY A 94 3.14 -6.76 -18.22
N ILE A 95 1.95 -6.19 -18.37
CA ILE A 95 1.45 -5.10 -17.51
C ILE A 95 1.39 -5.55 -16.05
N LEU A 96 0.82 -6.73 -15.78
CA LEU A 96 0.72 -7.26 -14.42
C LEU A 96 2.10 -7.51 -13.80
N LYS A 97 3.03 -8.06 -14.58
CA LYS A 97 4.40 -8.33 -14.14
C LYS A 97 5.12 -7.03 -13.78
N GLU A 98 5.15 -6.06 -14.69
CA GLU A 98 5.80 -4.77 -14.47
C GLU A 98 5.21 -4.04 -13.26
N ARG A 99 3.87 -4.07 -13.10
CA ARG A 99 3.20 -3.52 -11.92
C ARG A 99 3.63 -4.22 -10.64
N ALA A 100 3.69 -5.55 -10.64
CA ALA A 100 4.11 -6.33 -9.49
C ALA A 100 5.57 -6.02 -9.11
N ASP A 101 6.46 -5.95 -10.09
CA ASP A 101 7.88 -5.62 -9.90
C ASP A 101 8.04 -4.22 -9.31
N ARG A 102 7.30 -3.21 -9.80
CA ARG A 102 7.29 -1.84 -9.25
C ARG A 102 6.76 -1.78 -7.82
N ILE A 103 5.66 -2.49 -7.53
CA ILE A 103 5.10 -2.56 -6.17
C ILE A 103 6.09 -3.22 -5.22
N HIS A 104 6.74 -4.30 -5.66
CA HIS A 104 7.75 -5.00 -4.88
C HIS A 104 8.95 -4.09 -4.58
N ALA A 105 9.51 -3.43 -5.61
CA ALA A 105 10.61 -2.49 -5.46
C ALA A 105 10.29 -1.36 -4.47
N ALA A 106 9.13 -0.70 -4.64
CA ALA A 106 8.69 0.36 -3.74
C ALA A 106 8.52 -0.13 -2.28
N LYS A 107 8.03 -1.37 -2.10
CA LYS A 107 7.88 -1.98 -0.77
C LYS A 107 9.24 -2.26 -0.12
N GLU A 108 10.21 -2.76 -0.88
CA GLU A 108 11.57 -3.02 -0.39
C GLU A 108 12.31 -1.72 -0.03
N GLU A 109 12.17 -0.67 -0.85
CA GLU A 109 12.71 0.66 -0.54
C GLU A 109 12.08 1.23 0.74
N ALA A 110 10.75 1.16 0.87
CA ALA A 110 10.06 1.61 2.08
C ALA A 110 10.53 0.85 3.33
N LYS A 111 10.78 -0.45 3.23
CA LYS A 111 11.36 -1.25 4.33
C LYS A 111 12.77 -0.79 4.69
N LYS A 112 13.64 -0.55 3.70
CA LYS A 112 15.02 -0.07 3.93
C LYS A 112 15.02 1.29 4.62
N ILE A 113 14.20 2.22 4.15
CA ILE A 113 14.05 3.55 4.76
C ILE A 113 13.51 3.42 6.20
N ALA A 114 12.49 2.59 6.41
CA ALA A 114 11.95 2.37 7.75
C ALA A 114 12.98 1.74 8.69
N HIS A 115 13.81 0.83 8.20
CA HIS A 115 14.90 0.22 8.97
C HIS A 115 15.99 1.24 9.31
N GLN A 116 16.45 2.04 8.34
CA GLN A 116 17.43 3.11 8.58
C GLN A 116 16.93 4.14 9.60
N LYS A 117 15.65 4.53 9.52
CA LYS A 117 15.05 5.43 10.51
C LYS A 117 15.02 4.84 11.92
N ARG A 118 14.80 3.52 12.05
CA ARG A 118 14.87 2.84 13.36
C ARG A 118 16.29 2.85 13.91
N ILE A 119 17.29 2.54 13.09
CA ILE A 119 18.71 2.58 13.50
C ILE A 119 19.09 3.99 13.93
N GLN A 120 18.79 5.01 13.13
CA GLN A 120 19.09 6.40 13.49
C GLN A 120 18.40 6.82 14.79
N TYR A 121 17.16 6.36 15.01
CA TYR A 121 16.45 6.63 16.26
C TYR A 121 17.14 5.96 17.46
N GLU A 122 17.56 4.70 17.31
CA GLU A 122 18.32 3.97 18.34
C GLU A 122 19.67 4.64 18.65
N GLU A 123 20.43 5.03 17.62
CA GLU A 123 21.70 5.76 17.76
C GLU A 123 21.51 7.11 18.46
N ASN A 124 20.51 7.89 18.03
CA ASN A 124 20.18 9.17 18.65
C ASN A 124 19.75 9.01 20.12
N MET A 125 19.02 7.94 20.44
CA MET A 125 18.60 7.63 21.80
C MET A 125 19.79 7.24 22.67
N GLN A 126 20.70 6.40 22.17
CA GLN A 126 21.92 6.03 22.88
C GLN A 126 22.82 7.24 23.14
N LEU A 127 22.98 8.11 22.13
CA LEU A 127 23.75 9.34 22.27
C LEU A 127 23.13 10.28 23.31
N PHE A 128 21.80 10.42 23.30
CA PHE A 128 21.06 11.20 24.30
C PHE A 128 21.32 10.68 25.72
N TRP A 129 21.18 9.37 25.97
CA TRP A 129 21.44 8.77 27.28
C TRP A 129 22.90 8.90 27.72
N THR A 130 23.84 8.79 26.79
CA THR A 130 25.27 8.95 27.05
C THR A 130 25.59 10.37 27.52
N ILE A 131 25.10 11.39 26.80
CA ILE A 131 25.29 12.80 27.18
C ILE A 131 24.63 13.08 28.54
N LEU A 132 23.40 12.60 28.75
CA LEU A 132 22.70 12.77 30.02
C LEU A 132 23.47 12.15 31.20
N GLY A 133 24.00 10.94 31.03
CA GLY A 133 24.79 10.25 32.05
C GLY A 133 26.07 11.00 32.43
N ILE A 134 26.80 11.56 31.46
CA ILE A 134 27.99 12.37 31.71
C ILE A 134 27.62 13.64 32.49
N LEU A 135 26.54 14.31 32.09
CA LEU A 135 26.09 15.57 32.70
C LEU A 135 25.68 15.37 34.17
N VAL A 136 24.89 14.32 34.44
CA VAL A 136 24.49 13.94 35.80
C VAL A 136 25.71 13.53 36.64
N GLY A 137 26.64 12.75 36.07
CA GLY A 137 27.87 12.36 36.75
C GLY A 137 28.75 13.55 37.14
N ALA A 138 28.93 14.52 36.24
CA ALA A 138 29.71 15.73 36.51
C ALA A 138 29.09 16.60 37.61
N VAL A 139 27.76 16.79 37.59
CA VAL A 139 27.04 17.51 38.64
C VAL A 139 27.16 16.81 39.98
N GLY A 140 27.05 15.47 40.01
CA GLY A 140 27.23 14.68 41.21
C GLY A 140 28.64 14.80 41.81
N LEU A 141 29.68 14.80 40.97
CA LEU A 141 31.06 15.01 41.40
C LEU A 141 31.30 16.41 41.97
N LEU A 142 30.81 17.46 41.29
CA LEU A 142 30.92 18.84 41.78
C LEU A 142 30.19 19.03 43.11
N PHE A 143 28.99 18.45 43.25
CA PHE A 143 28.23 18.48 44.51
C PHE A 143 28.95 17.74 45.63
N GLY A 144 29.49 16.54 45.35
CA GLY A 144 30.29 15.78 46.31
C GLY A 144 31.53 16.54 46.78
N MET A 145 32.25 17.17 45.86
CA MET A 145 33.40 18.03 46.21
C MET A 145 32.96 19.24 47.05
N TYR A 146 31.86 19.90 46.70
CA TYR A 146 31.35 21.04 47.48
C TYR A 146 31.02 20.66 48.92
N VAL A 147 30.36 19.52 49.13
CA VAL A 147 30.04 19.02 50.48
C VAL A 147 31.31 18.66 51.26
N PHE A 148 32.28 18.00 50.61
CA PHE A 148 33.55 17.64 51.24
C PHE A 148 34.39 18.84 51.67
N PHE A 149 34.45 19.92 50.87
CA PHE A 149 35.20 21.14 51.22
C PHE A 149 34.49 22.04 52.24
N LYS A 150 33.19 21.84 52.48
CA LYS A 150 32.39 22.63 53.43
C LYS A 150 32.34 22.01 54.84
N ASN A 151 32.55 20.69 54.95
CA ASN A 151 32.70 19.97 56.22
C ASN A 151 34.14 19.99 56.72
#